data_AF-A0A1I3FT88-F1
#
_entry.id   AF-A0A1I3FT88-F1
#
_cell.length_a   1.000
_cell.length_b   1.000
_cell.length_c   1.000
_cell.angle_alpha   90.00
_cell.angle_beta   90.00
_cell.angle_gamma   90.00
#
_symmetry.space_group_name_H-M   'P 1'
#
loop_
_entity.id
_entity.type
_entity.pdbx_description
1 polymer ?
#
loop_
_entity_poly.entity_id
_entity_poly.type
_entity_poly.pdbx_seq_one_letter_code
_entity_poly.pdbx_strand_id
1 'polypeptide(L)' 'MTHDTASVPSPCIDVCRMNAATGWCEGCLRTIDEIAGWSSFDDTRKHAVWDAIEARHTQLLTAQRERP' A
#
# COMPACT_ATOMS: atom_id res chain seq x y z
N MET A 1 -10.70 24.53 4.08
CA MET A 1 -10.40 23.26 3.37
C MET A 1 -10.87 22.13 4.27
N THR A 2 -12.08 21.63 4.04
CA THR A 2 -12.66 20.52 4.81
C THR A 2 -11.96 19.24 4.39
N HIS A 3 -11.01 18.77 5.19
CA HIS A 3 -10.48 17.42 5.04
C HIS A 3 -11.59 16.45 5.41
N ASP A 4 -11.98 15.62 4.43
CA ASP A 4 -12.91 14.51 4.58
C ASP A 4 -12.38 13.57 5.67
N THR A 5 -13.02 13.60 6.84
CA THR A 5 -12.67 12.77 8.01
C THR A 5 -13.46 11.45 8.05
N ALA A 6 -14.14 11.07 6.96
CA ALA A 6 -15.02 9.91 6.94
C ALA A 6 -14.45 8.73 6.13
N SER A 7 -13.59 8.96 5.13
CA SER A 7 -13.03 7.86 4.34
C SER A 7 -11.64 7.43 4.80
N VAL A 8 -11.38 6.13 4.72
CA VAL A 8 -10.08 5.52 5.02
C VAL A 8 -8.97 6.24 4.23
N PRO A 9 -7.93 6.77 4.88
CA PRO A 9 -6.90 7.55 4.22
C PRO A 9 -6.10 6.68 3.24
N SER A 10 -5.63 7.28 2.15
CA SER A 10 -4.77 6.58 1.20
C SER A 10 -3.36 6.40 1.79
N PRO A 11 -2.74 5.22 1.68
CA PRO A 11 -1.36 4.98 2.12
C PRO A 11 -0.31 5.58 1.17
N CYS A 12 -0.71 6.46 0.24
CA CYS A 12 0.19 7.06 -0.75
C CYS A 12 1.09 8.13 -0.11
N ILE A 13 2.38 8.09 -0.43
CA ILE A 13 3.39 9.05 0.06
C ILE A 13 4.03 9.86 -1.09
N ASP A 14 3.29 10.03 -2.20
CA ASP A 14 3.77 10.67 -3.44
C ASP A 14 4.99 9.99 -4.10
N VAL A 15 5.24 8.73 -3.75
CA VAL A 15 6.22 7.86 -4.41
C VAL A 15 5.48 6.81 -5.21
N CYS A 16 5.57 6.90 -6.54
CA CYS A 16 5.01 5.92 -7.47
C CYS A 16 6.14 5.22 -8.23
N ARG A 17 6.69 4.17 -7.62
CA ARG A 17 7.72 3.33 -8.21
C ARG A 17 7.44 1.88 -7.89
N MET A 18 7.29 1.05 -8.92
CA MET A 18 6.97 -0.36 -8.74
C MET A 18 8.25 -1.18 -8.64
N ASN A 19 8.38 -1.95 -7.56
CA ASN A 19 9.44 -2.93 -7.43
C ASN A 19 9.10 -4.17 -8.27
N ALA A 20 9.89 -4.42 -9.31
CA ALA A 20 9.68 -5.57 -10.19
C ALA A 20 9.90 -6.93 -9.51
N ALA A 21 10.66 -6.98 -8.40
CA ALA A 21 10.91 -8.22 -7.66
C ALA A 21 9.74 -8.62 -6.76
N THR A 22 9.04 -7.65 -6.16
CA THR A 22 7.92 -7.93 -5.24
C THR A 22 6.55 -7.66 -5.86
N GLY A 23 6.48 -6.89 -6.94
CA GLY A 23 5.23 -6.44 -7.54
C GLY A 23 4.50 -5.36 -6.73
N TRP A 24 5.18 -4.73 -5.76
CA TRP A 24 4.60 -3.69 -4.90
C TRP A 24 5.23 -2.33 -5.16
N CYS A 25 4.47 -1.27 -4.91
CA CYS A 25 4.98 0.09 -4.94
C CYS A 25 5.97 0.30 -3.78
N GLU A 26 7.17 0.80 -4.06
CA GLU A 26 8.21 1.01 -3.05
C GLU A 26 7.85 2.06 -1.99
N GLY A 27 6.89 2.95 -2.31
CA GLY A 27 6.41 3.96 -1.36
C GLY A 27 5.26 3.47 -0.48
N CYS A 28 4.18 3.00 -1.10
CA CYS A 28 2.94 2.66 -0.39
C CYS A 28 2.68 1.16 -0.24
N LEU A 29 3.57 0.31 -0.76
CA LEU A 29 3.48 -1.16 -0.72
C LEU A 29 2.20 -1.76 -1.31
N ARG A 30 1.45 -0.97 -2.08
CA ARG A 30 0.28 -1.43 -2.85
C ARG A 30 0.69 -2.03 -4.19
N THR A 31 -0.13 -2.93 -4.69
CA THR A 31 -0.07 -3.43 -6.06
C THR A 31 -0.66 -2.41 -7.04
N ILE A 32 -0.38 -2.56 -8.34
CA ILE A 32 -0.95 -1.70 -9.39
C ILE A 32 -2.48 -1.76 -9.38
N ASP A 33 -3.08 -2.93 -9.15
CA ASP A 33 -4.53 -3.10 -9.09
C ASP A 33 -5.15 -2.32 -7.92
N GLU A 34 -4.55 -2.39 -6.74
CA GLU A 34 -5.00 -1.65 -5.56
C GLU A 34 -4.85 -0.13 -5.74
N ILE A 35 -3.82 0.32 -6.47
CA ILE A 35 -3.62 1.74 -6.79
C ILE A 35 -4.71 2.20 -7.77
N ALA A 36 -4.93 1.46 -8.85
CA ALA A 36 -5.92 1.79 -9.87
C ALA A 36 -7.37 1.74 -9.34
N GLY A 37 -7.65 0.80 -8.43
CA GLY A 37 -8.99 0.59 -7.87
C GLY A 37 -9.33 1.43 -6.63
N TRP A 38 -8.36 2.13 -6.01
CA TRP A 38 -8.52 2.72 -4.67
C TRP A 38 -9.77 3.60 -4.48
N SER A 39 -10.06 4.48 -5.45
CA SER A 39 -11.22 5.38 -5.38
C SER A 39 -12.56 4.65 -5.48
N SER A 40 -12.57 3.42 -6.00
CA SER A 40 -13.76 2.56 -6.12
C SER A 40 -13.94 1.59 -4.95
N PHE A 41 -12.95 1.48 -4.06
CA PHE A 41 -13.01 0.56 -2.93
C PHE A 41 -13.92 1.11 -1.84
N ASP A 42 -14.73 0.22 -1.26
CA ASP A 42 -15.42 0.46 -0.02
C ASP A 42 -14.44 0.44 1.17
N ASP A 43 -14.87 0.94 2.32
CA ASP A 43 -14.00 1.07 3.49
C ASP A 43 -13.50 -0.28 4.02
N THR A 44 -14.28 -1.35 3.86
CA THR A 44 -13.83 -2.70 4.26
C THR A 44 -12.65 -3.14 3.40
N ARG A 45 -12.75 -2.95 2.08
CA ARG A 45 -11.65 -3.27 1.16
C ARG A 45 -10.45 -2.36 1.37
N LYS A 46 -10.65 -1.06 1.66
CA LYS A 46 -9.56 -0.14 2.01
C LYS A 46 -8.84 -0.58 3.29
N HIS A 47 -9.56 -1.03 4.32
CA HIS A 47 -8.96 -1.59 5.54
C HIS A 47 -8.16 -2.87 5.24
N ALA A 48 -8.69 -3.76 4.39
CA ALA A 48 -7.96 -4.97 4.00
C ALA A 48 -6.64 -4.65 3.26
N VAL A 49 -6.61 -3.58 2.46
CA VAL A 49 -5.37 -3.11 1.82
C VAL A 49 -4.38 -2.60 2.87
N TRP A 50 -4.84 -1.89 3.90
CA TRP A 50 -3.98 -1.45 5.00
C TRP A 50 -3.35 -2.62 5.77
N ASP A 51 -4.15 -3.62 6.15
CA ASP A 51 -3.65 -4.85 6.80
C ASP A 51 -2.61 -5.56 5.91
N ALA A 52 -2.88 -5.67 4.61
CA ALA A 52 -1.95 -6.24 3.66
C ALA A 52 -0.64 -5.43 3.56
N ILE A 53 -0.68 -4.09 3.65
CA ILE A 53 0.51 -3.23 3.64
C ILE A 53 1.38 -3.52 4.86
N GLU A 54 0.80 -3.65 6.05
CA GLU A 54 1.56 -3.98 7.28
C GLU A 54 2.24 -5.34 7.17
N ALA A 55 1.52 -6.34 6.64
CA ALA A 55 2.09 -7.66 6.38
C ALA A 55 3.25 -7.59 5.35
N ARG A 56 3.07 -6.86 4.24
CA ARG A 56 4.10 -6.67 3.21
C ARG A 56 5.32 -5.93 3.75
N HIS A 57 5.13 -4.94 4.62
CA HIS A 57 6.22 -4.21 5.25
C HIS A 57 7.07 -5.16 6.12
N THR A 58 6.42 -6.01 6.91
CA THR A 58 7.12 -7.04 7.72
C THR A 58 7.88 -8.03 6.84
N GLN A 59 7.28 -8.45 5.72
CA GLN A 59 7.94 -9.33 4.74
C GLN A 59 9.17 -8.67 4.11
N LEU A 60 9.08 -7.37 3.75
CA LEU A 60 10.20 -6.63 3.21
C LEU A 60 11.35 -6.50 4.20
N LEU A 61 11.07 -6.14 5.45
CA LEU A 61 12.11 -6.03 6.48
C LEU A 61 12.81 -7.38 6.70
N THR A 62 12.04 -8.47 6.69
CA THR A 62 12.59 -9.82 6.82
C THR A 62 13.47 -10.16 5.61
N ALA A 63 12.97 -9.97 4.39
CA ALA A 63 13.70 -10.25 3.17
C ALA A 63 14.95 -9.38 3.02
N GLN A 64 14.91 -8.12 3.44
CA GLN A 64 16.06 -7.20 3.43
C GLN A 64 17.16 -7.66 4.38
N ARG A 65 16.81 -8.27 5.52
CA ARG A 65 17.78 -8.81 6.48
C ARG A 65 18.54 -10.02 5.95
N GLU A 66 17.97 -10.74 5.00
CA GLU A 66 18.54 -11.95 4.40
C GLU A 66 19.32 -11.66 3.11
N ARG A 67 19.41 -10.38 2.67
CA ARG A 67 20.25 -9.99 1.54
C ARG A 67 21.71 -9.85 2.00
N PRO A 68 22.64 -10.72 1.55
CA PRO A 68 24.06 -10.63 1.87
C PRO A 68 24.74 -9.43 1.22
#